data_AF-A0A938N9J5-F1
#
_entry.id   AF-A0A938N9J5-F1
#
_cell.length_a   1.000
_cell.length_b   1.000
_cell.length_c   1.000
_cell.angle_alpha   90.00
_cell.angle_beta   90.00
_cell.angle_gamma   90.00
#
_symmetry.space_group_name_H-M   'P 1'
#
loop_
_entity.id
_entity.type
_entity.pdbx_description
1 polymer ?
#
loop_
_entity_poly.entity_id
_entity_poly.type
_entity_poly.pdbx_seq_one_letter_code
_entity_poly.pdbx_strand_id
1 'polypeptide(L)'
;MRPFSLPTALLAVAPGAALAGPDWIETGDAGSFVTLAQPVVGTGELRSIQGTLGASLAAPDLVDMFLVRVLTPTRFRFDTIDVGFDTQLFIFTVIDGKGGPEAFGLLGNDDTIVDQRRVPGSLIDGPANDGSGARISKPGVYALAICGRGRSPTAVGKDIFNFAKPTEISGPDGAAGTQVHDGWEGVGDAGRYRILVEGVGYVDVPAPSTVALAPALILLRRRRRS
;
A
#
# COMPACT_ATOMS: atom_id res chain seq x y z
N MET A 1 -52.01 -46.53 -28.59
CA MET A 1 -50.67 -45.92 -28.74
C MET A 1 -50.41 -45.07 -27.50
N ARG A 2 -49.42 -45.42 -26.67
CA ARG A 2 -49.05 -44.66 -25.47
C ARG A 2 -47.85 -43.75 -25.80
N PRO A 3 -47.88 -42.44 -25.49
CA PRO A 3 -46.77 -41.56 -25.78
C PRO A 3 -45.60 -41.83 -24.81
N PHE A 4 -44.41 -42.02 -25.36
CA PHE A 4 -43.15 -42.09 -24.62
C PHE A 4 -42.72 -40.66 -24.23
N SER A 5 -42.64 -40.37 -22.94
CA SER A 5 -42.04 -39.14 -22.42
C SER A 5 -40.54 -39.33 -22.24
N LEU A 6 -39.73 -38.55 -22.97
CA LEU A 6 -38.28 -38.49 -22.80
C LEU A 6 -37.93 -37.61 -21.59
N PRO A 7 -37.04 -38.05 -20.69
CA PRO A 7 -36.56 -37.21 -19.59
C PRO A 7 -35.55 -36.19 -20.11
N THR A 8 -35.85 -34.90 -19.96
CA THR A 8 -34.90 -33.81 -20.19
C THR A 8 -33.88 -33.79 -19.04
N ALA A 9 -32.64 -34.19 -19.32
CA ALA A 9 -31.54 -34.08 -18.37
C ALA A 9 -31.05 -32.63 -18.31
N LEU A 10 -31.25 -31.98 -17.16
CA LEU A 10 -30.74 -30.63 -16.87
C LEU A 10 -29.28 -30.74 -16.44
N LEU A 11 -28.32 -30.30 -17.27
CA LEU A 11 -26.92 -30.17 -16.86
C LEU A 11 -26.80 -29.03 -15.85
N ALA A 12 -26.47 -29.34 -14.60
CA ALA A 12 -26.10 -28.36 -13.60
C ALA A 12 -24.65 -27.91 -13.84
N VAL A 13 -24.47 -26.66 -14.28
CA VAL A 13 -23.15 -26.02 -14.32
C VAL A 13 -22.82 -25.58 -12.90
N ALA A 14 -21.81 -26.21 -12.28
CA ALA A 14 -21.32 -25.79 -10.97
C ALA A 14 -20.51 -24.49 -11.13
N PRO A 15 -20.79 -23.44 -10.34
CA PRO A 15 -19.95 -22.25 -10.33
C PRO A 15 -18.58 -22.63 -9.76
N GLY A 16 -17.52 -22.47 -10.57
CA GLY A 16 -16.15 -22.55 -10.08
C GLY A 16 -15.89 -21.37 -9.16
N ALA A 17 -15.42 -21.63 -7.94
CA ALA A 17 -14.90 -20.58 -7.08
C ALA A 17 -13.64 -20.00 -7.77
N ALA A 18 -13.76 -18.80 -8.33
CA ALA A 18 -12.59 -18.04 -8.72
C ALA A 18 -11.83 -17.71 -7.43
N LEU A 19 -10.68 -18.33 -7.23
CA LEU A 19 -9.67 -17.84 -6.30
C LEU A 19 -9.28 -16.45 -6.80
N ALA A 20 -9.85 -15.40 -6.20
CA ALA A 20 -9.41 -14.04 -6.45
C ALA A 20 -7.94 -13.97 -6.03
N GLY A 21 -7.06 -13.74 -7.00
CA GLY A 21 -5.65 -13.44 -6.74
C GLY A 21 -5.52 -12.13 -5.96
N PRO A 22 -4.28 -11.70 -5.63
CA PRO A 22 -4.08 -10.38 -5.06
C PRO A 22 -4.68 -9.30 -5.95
N ASP A 23 -5.20 -8.26 -5.30
CA ASP A 23 -5.74 -7.10 -6.00
C ASP A 23 -4.60 -6.23 -6.56
N TRP A 24 -3.48 -6.15 -5.84
CA TRP A 24 -2.26 -5.52 -6.30
C TRP A 24 -1.04 -6.43 -6.16
N ILE A 25 -0.26 -6.54 -7.24
CA ILE A 25 1.06 -7.17 -7.25
C ILE A 25 2.07 -6.08 -7.52
N GLU A 26 3.07 -5.98 -6.64
CA GLU A 26 4.25 -5.14 -6.84
C GLU A 26 4.80 -5.29 -8.27
N THR A 27 5.19 -4.17 -8.88
CA THR A 27 5.71 -4.16 -10.25
C THR A 27 7.07 -3.50 -10.27
N GLY A 28 8.12 -4.31 -10.36
CA GLY A 28 9.49 -3.83 -10.15
C GLY A 28 9.81 -3.77 -8.67
N ASP A 29 10.60 -2.78 -8.29
CA ASP A 29 10.89 -2.39 -6.90
C ASP A 29 9.93 -1.25 -6.53
N ALA A 30 9.19 -1.40 -5.42
CA ALA A 30 8.26 -0.37 -4.96
C ALA A 30 8.96 0.88 -4.40
N GLY A 31 10.26 0.79 -4.16
CA GLY A 31 11.13 1.86 -3.69
C GLY A 31 10.99 2.11 -2.20
N SER A 32 12.08 2.55 -1.57
CA SER A 32 12.11 2.77 -0.11
C SER A 32 11.73 4.20 0.32
N PHE A 33 11.40 5.10 -0.61
CA PHE A 33 11.14 6.51 -0.33
C PHE A 33 9.86 6.98 -1.01
N VAL A 34 9.17 7.97 -0.43
CA VAL A 34 7.89 8.49 -0.96
C VAL A 34 7.97 8.99 -2.40
N THR A 35 9.13 9.48 -2.84
CA THR A 35 9.36 9.92 -4.22
C THR A 35 9.47 8.77 -5.23
N LEU A 36 9.76 7.55 -4.74
CA LEU A 36 9.87 6.33 -5.53
C LEU A 36 8.72 5.35 -5.24
N ALA A 37 7.90 5.63 -4.22
CA ALA A 37 6.82 4.78 -3.76
C ALA A 37 5.88 4.40 -4.90
N GLN A 38 5.59 3.11 -5.01
CA GLN A 38 4.73 2.60 -6.07
C GLN A 38 3.27 2.99 -5.82
N PRO A 39 2.62 3.72 -6.75
CA PRO A 39 1.20 4.01 -6.62
C PRO A 39 0.37 2.74 -6.85
N VAL A 40 -0.49 2.39 -5.88
CA VAL A 40 -1.42 1.27 -6.01
C VAL A 40 -2.64 1.72 -6.80
N VAL A 41 -2.69 1.38 -8.09
CA VAL A 41 -3.69 1.89 -9.04
C VAL A 41 -4.64 0.78 -9.50
N GLY A 42 -5.90 1.12 -9.74
CA GLY A 42 -6.92 0.13 -10.07
C GLY A 42 -8.33 0.65 -9.87
N THR A 43 -9.29 -0.27 -9.86
CA THR A 43 -10.72 0.04 -9.67
C THR A 43 -11.35 -0.93 -8.68
N GLY A 44 -12.32 -0.45 -7.89
CA GLY A 44 -13.00 -1.25 -6.87
C GLY A 44 -12.33 -1.12 -5.51
N GLU A 45 -12.55 -2.12 -4.67
CA GLU A 45 -11.95 -2.22 -3.34
C GLU A 45 -10.58 -2.91 -3.45
N LEU A 46 -9.58 -2.36 -2.76
CA LEU A 46 -8.29 -3.03 -2.56
C LEU A 46 -8.43 -3.92 -1.32
N ARG A 47 -8.05 -5.19 -1.42
CA ARG A 47 -8.11 -6.19 -0.34
C ARG A 47 -6.76 -6.80 -0.05
N SER A 48 -5.83 -6.79 -1.00
CA SER A 48 -4.47 -7.23 -0.75
C SER A 48 -3.42 -6.65 -1.67
N ILE A 49 -2.21 -6.52 -1.13
CA ILE A 49 -0.96 -6.15 -1.79
C ILE A 49 0.02 -7.32 -1.63
N GLN A 50 0.73 -7.71 -2.68
CA GLN A 50 1.80 -8.72 -2.63
C GLN A 50 3.09 -8.18 -3.24
N GLY A 51 4.22 -8.52 -2.63
CA GLY A 51 5.55 -8.14 -3.11
C GLY A 51 6.66 -9.04 -2.59
N THR A 52 7.92 -8.68 -2.84
CA THR A 52 9.09 -9.45 -2.40
C THR A 52 10.28 -8.55 -2.10
N LEU A 53 10.74 -8.57 -0.85
CA LEU A 53 12.01 -7.96 -0.46
C LEU A 53 13.18 -8.87 -0.86
N GLY A 54 14.25 -8.29 -1.40
CA GLY A 54 15.42 -8.98 -1.93
C GLY A 54 16.73 -8.69 -1.17
N ALA A 55 17.32 -9.70 -0.53
CA ALA A 55 18.60 -9.59 0.18
C ALA A 55 19.86 -9.65 -0.72
N SER A 56 19.87 -8.98 -1.87
CA SER A 56 21.03 -8.97 -2.77
C SER A 56 22.28 -8.39 -2.10
N LEU A 57 23.45 -9.03 -2.30
CA LEU A 57 24.72 -8.60 -1.70
C LEU A 57 25.22 -7.23 -2.17
N ALA A 58 24.81 -6.79 -3.36
CA ALA A 58 25.31 -5.55 -3.98
C ALA A 58 24.42 -4.33 -3.70
N ALA A 59 23.12 -4.55 -3.56
CA ALA A 59 22.12 -3.54 -3.29
C ALA A 59 20.89 -4.25 -2.67
N PRO A 60 20.84 -4.40 -1.34
CA PRO A 60 19.74 -5.08 -0.70
C PRO A 60 18.49 -4.20 -0.79
N ASP A 61 17.41 -4.80 -1.26
CA ASP A 61 16.08 -4.23 -1.34
C ASP A 61 15.28 -4.78 -0.16
N LEU A 62 15.21 -3.99 0.91
CA LEU A 62 14.69 -4.41 2.20
C LEU A 62 13.49 -3.59 2.64
N VAL A 63 13.02 -2.70 1.76
CA VAL A 63 11.92 -1.79 2.06
C VAL A 63 11.16 -1.49 0.78
N ASP A 64 9.88 -1.83 0.81
CA ASP A 64 8.91 -1.43 -0.20
C ASP A 64 7.97 -0.38 0.35
N MET A 65 7.72 0.68 -0.42
CA MET A 65 6.78 1.73 -0.08
C MET A 65 5.70 1.87 -1.15
N PHE A 66 4.44 1.84 -0.72
CA PHE A 66 3.26 1.96 -1.57
C PHE A 66 2.51 3.25 -1.27
N LEU A 67 2.00 3.92 -2.30
CA LEU A 67 0.98 4.96 -2.11
C LEU A 67 -0.40 4.32 -2.17
N VAL A 68 -1.14 4.42 -1.07
CA VAL A 68 -2.48 3.87 -0.90
C VAL A 68 -3.46 4.95 -0.49
N ARG A 69 -4.74 4.80 -0.84
CA ARG A 69 -5.80 5.73 -0.42
C ARG A 69 -6.60 5.14 0.73
N VAL A 70 -6.49 5.71 1.94
CA VAL A 70 -7.41 5.36 3.04
C VAL A 70 -8.77 6.01 2.75
N LEU A 71 -9.80 5.20 2.65
CA LEU A 71 -11.18 5.61 2.38
C LEU A 71 -11.96 5.82 3.68
N THR A 72 -11.78 4.92 4.65
CA THR A 72 -12.52 4.93 5.92
C THR A 72 -11.56 4.88 7.11
N PRO A 73 -11.17 6.03 7.69
CA PRO A 73 -10.24 6.09 8.83
C PRO A 73 -10.66 5.31 10.08
N THR A 74 -11.94 4.96 10.22
CA THR A 74 -12.44 4.17 11.36
C THR A 74 -12.46 2.66 11.11
N ARG A 75 -12.10 2.21 9.90
CA ARG A 75 -12.13 0.81 9.48
C ARG A 75 -10.88 0.41 8.70
N PHE A 76 -9.85 1.26 8.67
CA PHE A 76 -8.65 0.90 7.93
C PHE A 76 -7.95 -0.27 8.64
N ARG A 77 -7.36 -1.17 7.86
CA ARG A 77 -6.53 -2.26 8.37
C ARG A 77 -5.40 -2.51 7.40
N PHE A 78 -4.21 -2.75 7.92
CA PHE A 78 -3.06 -3.30 7.21
C PHE A 78 -2.53 -4.46 8.03
N ASP A 79 -2.60 -5.67 7.49
CA ASP A 79 -2.31 -6.91 8.22
C ASP A 79 -1.42 -7.81 7.37
N THR A 80 -0.19 -8.06 7.81
CA THR A 80 0.71 -8.94 7.10
C THR A 80 0.33 -10.39 7.33
N ILE A 81 0.12 -11.15 6.25
CA ILE A 81 -0.21 -12.56 6.30
C ILE A 81 0.69 -13.36 5.36
N ASP A 82 0.79 -14.68 5.58
CA ASP A 82 1.56 -15.60 4.73
C ASP A 82 2.99 -15.11 4.45
N VAL A 83 3.62 -14.50 5.46
CA VAL A 83 4.96 -13.91 5.36
C VAL A 83 6.05 -14.93 5.72
N GLY A 84 7.18 -14.85 5.04
CA GLY A 84 8.33 -15.73 5.27
C GLY A 84 9.38 -15.20 6.24
N PHE A 85 9.14 -14.03 6.84
CA PHE A 85 10.08 -13.29 7.69
C PHE A 85 9.32 -12.44 8.72
N ASP A 86 10.03 -11.91 9.72
CA ASP A 86 9.49 -11.02 10.74
C ASP A 86 9.30 -9.62 10.15
N THR A 87 8.06 -9.18 9.95
CA THR A 87 7.77 -7.93 9.24
C THR A 87 7.73 -6.73 10.17
N GLN A 88 7.85 -5.52 9.61
CA GLN A 88 7.44 -4.27 10.23
C GLN A 88 6.62 -3.46 9.22
N LEU A 89 5.53 -2.86 9.67
CA LEU A 89 4.73 -1.93 8.89
C LEU A 89 4.89 -0.50 9.40
N PHE A 90 4.97 0.46 8.48
CA PHE A 90 5.01 1.88 8.78
C PHE A 90 4.05 2.64 7.86
N ILE A 91 3.34 3.60 8.43
CA ILE A 91 2.45 4.52 7.71
C ILE A 91 3.02 5.93 7.85
N PHE A 92 3.06 6.64 6.73
CA PHE A 92 3.48 8.03 6.63
C PHE A 92 2.35 8.90 6.10
N THR A 93 2.22 10.10 6.66
CA THR A 93 1.47 11.18 6.02
C THR A 93 2.30 11.73 4.86
N VAL A 94 1.68 11.87 3.69
CA VAL A 94 2.32 12.46 2.50
C VAL A 94 1.86 13.90 2.35
N ILE A 95 2.81 14.82 2.22
CA ILE A 95 2.55 16.25 2.02
C ILE A 95 3.32 16.72 0.78
N ASP A 96 2.68 17.52 -0.07
CA ASP A 96 3.36 18.16 -1.19
C ASP A 96 4.31 19.26 -0.67
N GLY A 97 5.60 18.98 -0.69
CA GLY A 97 6.67 19.92 -0.38
C GLY A 97 7.14 20.70 -1.60
N LYS A 98 7.97 21.73 -1.39
CA LYS A 98 8.53 22.54 -2.48
C LYS A 98 9.45 21.75 -3.43
N GLY A 99 10.01 20.64 -2.96
CA GLY A 99 10.91 19.76 -3.71
C GLY A 99 10.26 18.46 -4.21
N GLY A 100 8.96 18.27 -3.99
CA GLY A 100 8.28 16.99 -4.22
C GLY A 100 7.55 16.50 -2.98
N PRO A 101 6.98 15.28 -3.01
CA PRO A 101 6.29 14.72 -1.85
C PRO A 101 7.27 14.47 -0.69
N GLU A 102 6.85 14.83 0.52
CA GLU A 102 7.55 14.59 1.79
C GLU A 102 6.72 13.61 2.63
N ALA A 103 7.40 12.71 3.35
CA ALA A 103 6.77 11.72 4.22
C ALA A 103 7.09 12.01 5.69
N PHE A 104 6.06 12.06 6.52
CA PHE A 104 6.17 12.21 7.98
C PHE A 104 5.59 10.98 8.66
N GLY A 105 6.30 10.42 9.64
CA GLY A 105 5.84 9.23 10.37
C GLY A 105 4.45 9.43 10.97
N LEU A 106 3.62 8.38 10.95
CA LEU A 106 2.27 8.43 11.50
C LEU A 106 1.96 7.24 12.40
N LEU A 107 2.12 6.01 11.91
CA LEU A 107 1.90 4.78 12.69
C LEU A 107 2.97 3.75 12.32
N GLY A 108 3.42 2.95 13.28
CA GLY A 108 4.36 1.84 13.06
C GLY A 108 3.97 0.63 13.90
N ASN A 109 4.28 -0.57 13.44
CA ASN A 109 4.10 -1.81 14.20
C ASN A 109 5.15 -2.86 13.79
N ASP A 110 5.76 -3.53 14.77
CA ASP A 110 6.71 -4.65 14.59
C ASP A 110 5.91 -5.96 14.54
N ASP A 111 5.35 -6.38 15.67
CA ASP A 111 4.60 -7.63 15.79
C ASP A 111 3.10 -7.45 16.04
N THR A 112 2.35 -8.52 15.80
CA THR A 112 0.93 -8.66 16.09
C THR A 112 0.67 -9.78 17.08
N ILE A 113 -0.57 -9.84 17.57
CA ILE A 113 -1.05 -10.87 18.49
C ILE A 113 -2.11 -11.72 17.79
N VAL A 114 -1.84 -13.02 17.68
CA VAL A 114 -2.80 -14.03 17.22
C VAL A 114 -2.98 -15.04 18.34
N ASP A 115 -4.23 -15.32 18.72
CA ASP A 115 -4.58 -16.24 19.82
C ASP A 115 -3.79 -15.98 21.11
N GLN A 116 -3.67 -14.69 21.48
CA GLN A 116 -2.94 -14.21 22.66
C GLN A 116 -1.42 -14.48 22.63
N ARG A 117 -0.86 -14.80 21.46
CA ARG A 117 0.57 -15.02 21.25
C ARG A 117 1.10 -13.99 20.28
N ARG A 118 2.29 -13.46 20.59
CA ARG A 118 3.09 -12.68 19.64
C ARG A 118 3.43 -13.55 18.45
N VAL A 119 3.25 -13.03 17.25
CA VAL A 119 3.67 -13.66 15.99
C VAL A 119 4.48 -12.67 15.16
N PRO A 120 5.46 -13.15 14.38
CA PRO A 120 6.36 -12.32 13.57
C PRO A 120 5.65 -11.81 12.31
N GLY A 121 4.70 -10.92 12.51
CA GLY A 121 3.88 -10.27 11.49
C GLY A 121 3.31 -8.98 12.08
N SER A 122 3.02 -7.98 11.26
CA SER A 122 2.60 -6.66 11.73
C SER A 122 1.14 -6.38 11.41
N LEU A 123 0.49 -5.63 12.31
CA LEU A 123 -0.89 -5.20 12.19
C LEU A 123 -1.04 -3.73 12.60
N ILE A 124 -1.62 -2.93 11.71
CA ILE A 124 -2.08 -1.57 12.01
C ILE A 124 -3.56 -1.46 11.62
N ASP A 125 -4.44 -1.41 12.61
CA ASP A 125 -5.90 -1.35 12.44
C ASP A 125 -6.60 -0.26 13.27
N GLY A 126 -5.82 0.66 13.83
CA GLY A 126 -6.33 1.64 14.77
C GLY A 126 -5.34 2.76 15.10
N PRO A 127 -5.68 3.60 16.09
CA PRO A 127 -4.77 4.61 16.60
C PRO A 127 -3.56 3.97 17.30
N ALA A 128 -2.51 4.76 17.48
CA ALA A 128 -1.37 4.36 18.30
C ALA A 128 -1.82 4.04 19.74
N ASN A 129 -1.23 2.99 20.33
CA ASN A 129 -1.53 2.49 21.67
C ASN A 129 -0.33 2.62 22.64
N ASP A 130 0.69 3.36 22.23
CA ASP A 130 1.90 3.75 22.98
C ASP A 130 1.72 5.03 23.82
N GLY A 131 0.61 5.75 23.64
CA GLY A 131 0.33 7.02 24.30
C GLY A 131 0.71 8.27 23.50
N SER A 132 1.29 8.13 22.31
CA SER A 132 1.61 9.24 21.39
C SER A 132 0.36 9.98 20.88
N GLY A 133 -0.79 9.28 20.84
CA GLY A 133 -2.06 9.80 20.34
C GLY A 133 -2.15 9.89 18.81
N ALA A 134 -1.16 9.38 18.08
CA ALA A 134 -1.13 9.36 16.63
C ALA A 134 -2.28 8.51 16.05
N ARG A 135 -2.89 8.98 14.95
CA ARG A 135 -3.99 8.29 14.28
C ARG A 135 -4.23 8.81 12.86
N ILE A 136 -4.70 7.94 11.99
CA ILE A 136 -5.32 8.34 10.72
C ILE A 136 -6.70 8.91 11.04
N SER A 137 -6.91 10.20 10.81
CA SER A 137 -8.16 10.89 11.15
C SER A 137 -8.96 11.39 9.95
N LYS A 138 -8.37 11.33 8.76
CA LYS A 138 -8.96 11.82 7.51
C LYS A 138 -8.74 10.82 6.38
N PRO A 139 -9.73 10.60 5.50
CA PRO A 139 -9.47 9.94 4.23
C PRO A 139 -8.40 10.68 3.43
N GLY A 140 -7.57 9.96 2.69
CA GLY A 140 -6.45 10.57 1.97
C GLY A 140 -5.45 9.57 1.43
N VAL A 141 -4.42 10.07 0.74
CA VAL A 141 -3.28 9.26 0.30
C VAL A 141 -2.24 9.21 1.42
N TYR A 142 -1.78 8.01 1.72
CA TYR A 142 -0.73 7.73 2.71
C TYR A 142 0.33 6.85 2.06
N ALA A 143 1.56 6.95 2.57
CA ALA A 143 2.62 6.02 2.22
C ALA A 143 2.57 4.84 3.21
N LEU A 144 2.43 3.62 2.70
CA LEU A 144 2.52 2.38 3.46
C LEU A 144 3.87 1.74 3.13
N ALA A 145 4.74 1.61 4.11
CA ALA A 145 6.00 0.90 3.96
C ALA A 145 5.96 -0.45 4.69
N ILE A 146 6.64 -1.43 4.11
CA ILE A 146 6.92 -2.73 4.71
C ILE A 146 8.41 -3.00 4.64
N CYS A 147 8.96 -3.54 5.71
CA CYS A 147 10.33 -4.07 5.74
C CYS A 147 10.41 -5.27 6.67
N GLY A 148 11.56 -5.92 6.72
CA GLY A 148 11.85 -6.91 7.75
C GLY A 148 12.32 -6.28 9.06
N ARG A 149 12.21 -7.05 10.14
CA ARG A 149 12.51 -6.61 11.49
C ARG A 149 13.95 -6.13 11.63
N GLY A 150 14.11 -5.07 12.43
CA GLY A 150 15.40 -4.43 12.64
C GLY A 150 15.80 -3.53 11.49
N ARG A 151 14.87 -3.18 10.59
CA ARG A 151 14.98 -2.07 9.65
C ARG A 151 13.97 -1.00 10.06
N SER A 152 14.43 0.20 10.40
CA SER A 152 13.59 1.26 10.96
C SER A 152 13.72 2.54 10.14
N PRO A 153 12.63 3.29 9.92
CA PRO A 153 12.70 4.57 9.23
C PRO A 153 13.31 5.64 10.13
N THR A 154 14.20 6.43 9.56
CA THR A 154 14.95 7.48 10.25
C THR A 154 14.76 8.83 9.59
N ALA A 155 15.06 9.86 10.37
CA ALA A 155 15.16 11.23 9.93
C ALA A 155 16.36 11.90 10.61
N VAL A 156 17.27 12.50 9.84
CA VAL A 156 18.49 13.13 10.37
C VAL A 156 19.33 12.16 11.22
N GLY A 157 19.38 10.89 10.80
CA GLY A 157 20.13 9.81 11.47
C GLY A 157 19.56 9.40 12.84
N LYS A 158 18.26 9.60 13.07
CA LYS A 158 17.57 9.20 14.30
C LYS A 158 16.25 8.53 13.98
N ASP A 159 15.80 7.62 14.84
CA ASP A 159 14.53 6.92 14.66
C ASP A 159 13.32 7.86 14.70
N ILE A 160 12.36 7.57 13.81
CA ILE A 160 11.04 8.21 13.78
C ILE A 160 10.11 7.58 14.81
N PHE A 161 10.19 6.26 15.02
CA PHE A 161 9.35 5.48 15.93
C PHE A 161 10.20 4.88 17.05
N ASN A 162 9.65 4.75 18.26
CA ASN A 162 10.31 4.11 19.38
C ASN A 162 9.41 3.00 19.95
N PHE A 163 9.72 1.74 19.61
CA PHE A 163 8.98 0.58 20.09
C PHE A 163 9.39 0.19 21.52
N ALA A 164 8.65 0.65 22.53
CA ALA A 164 8.71 0.16 23.90
C ALA A 164 8.21 -1.28 24.03
N LYS A 165 7.27 -1.71 23.18
CA LYS A 165 6.78 -3.09 23.09
C LYS A 165 6.68 -3.54 21.63
N PRO A 166 7.09 -4.77 21.29
CA PRO A 166 7.01 -5.22 19.91
C PRO A 166 5.58 -5.26 19.35
N THR A 167 4.57 -5.53 20.18
CA THR A 167 3.17 -5.65 19.74
C THR A 167 2.38 -4.34 19.78
N GLU A 168 3.04 -3.19 19.96
CA GLU A 168 2.35 -1.91 20.03
C GLU A 168 2.21 -1.29 18.63
N ILE A 169 1.15 -0.49 18.46
CA ILE A 169 1.05 0.45 17.35
C ILE A 169 1.67 1.73 17.89
N SER A 170 2.88 2.03 17.43
CA SER A 170 3.65 3.21 17.83
C SER A 170 3.28 4.39 16.93
N GLY A 171 3.14 5.58 17.52
CA GLY A 171 3.16 6.83 16.76
C GLY A 171 4.60 7.29 16.52
N PRO A 172 4.83 8.44 15.89
CA PRO A 172 6.18 8.94 15.65
C PRO A 172 6.77 9.57 16.93
N ASP A 173 7.03 8.74 17.94
CA ASP A 173 7.52 9.12 19.28
C ASP A 173 9.04 8.99 19.43
N GLY A 174 9.73 8.60 18.35
CA GLY A 174 11.18 8.57 18.28
C GLY A 174 11.82 9.96 18.29
N ALA A 175 13.15 10.00 18.44
CA ALA A 175 13.90 11.24 18.58
C ALA A 175 13.84 12.17 17.35
N ALA A 176 13.43 11.66 16.19
CA ALA A 176 13.12 12.44 14.99
C ALA A 176 11.69 12.25 14.48
N GLY A 177 10.75 11.87 15.34
CA GLY A 177 9.36 11.59 14.95
C GLY A 177 8.63 12.73 14.22
N THR A 178 9.01 13.99 14.45
CA THR A 178 8.40 15.15 13.79
C THR A 178 9.10 15.59 12.50
N GLN A 179 10.16 14.89 12.10
CA GLN A 179 10.99 15.25 10.94
C GLN A 179 10.54 14.50 9.68
N VAL A 180 11.00 15.00 8.52
CA VAL A 180 10.79 14.34 7.23
C VAL A 180 11.64 13.07 7.19
N HIS A 181 11.02 11.95 6.82
CA HIS A 181 11.72 10.70 6.58
C HIS A 181 12.77 10.87 5.48
N ASP A 182 14.03 10.60 5.82
CA ASP A 182 15.19 10.76 4.93
C ASP A 182 16.09 9.53 4.86
N GLY A 183 15.78 8.47 5.60
CA GLY A 183 16.61 7.27 5.62
C GLY A 183 15.99 6.07 6.28
N TRP A 184 16.70 4.95 6.19
CA TRP A 184 16.41 3.70 6.86
C TRP A 184 17.68 3.17 7.50
N GLU A 185 17.59 2.73 8.75
CA GLU A 185 18.71 2.13 9.48
C GLU A 185 18.42 0.70 9.89
N GLY A 186 19.50 -0.05 10.15
CA GLY A 186 19.45 -1.43 10.58
C GLY A 186 19.46 -2.46 9.44
N VAL A 187 19.47 -3.74 9.80
CA VAL A 187 19.78 -4.85 8.89
C VAL A 187 18.58 -5.30 8.06
N GLY A 188 17.38 -5.31 8.65
CA GLY A 188 16.18 -5.87 8.04
C GLY A 188 16.24 -7.38 7.78
N ASP A 189 15.14 -7.87 7.24
CA ASP A 189 14.98 -9.21 6.69
C ASP A 189 14.36 -9.11 5.29
N ALA A 190 14.42 -10.21 4.53
CA ALA A 190 13.91 -10.30 3.17
C ALA A 190 13.00 -11.51 2.99
N GLY A 191 12.11 -11.43 2.00
CA GLY A 191 11.20 -12.51 1.67
C GLY A 191 9.94 -12.03 1.00
N ARG A 192 9.05 -12.99 0.71
CA ARG A 192 7.73 -12.70 0.16
C ARG A 192 6.80 -12.22 1.27
N TYR A 193 5.94 -11.29 0.92
CA TYR A 193 4.91 -10.81 1.83
C TYR A 193 3.57 -10.65 1.13
N ARG A 194 2.51 -10.67 1.94
CA ARG A 194 1.18 -10.24 1.56
C ARG A 194 0.61 -9.37 2.67
N ILE A 195 0.02 -8.23 2.28
CA ILE A 195 -0.67 -7.33 3.19
C ILE A 195 -2.16 -7.42 2.85
N LEU A 196 -2.99 -7.88 3.78
CA LEU A 196 -4.43 -7.70 3.70
C LEU A 196 -4.78 -6.27 4.08
N VAL A 197 -5.71 -5.69 3.35
CA VAL A 197 -6.18 -4.34 3.63
C VAL A 197 -7.71 -4.26 3.70
N GLU A 198 -8.21 -3.42 4.60
CA GLU A 198 -9.62 -3.06 4.73
C GLU A 198 -9.72 -1.53 4.78
N GLY A 199 -10.81 -0.95 4.28
CA GLY A 199 -11.03 0.50 4.35
C GLY A 199 -10.04 1.34 3.52
N VAL A 200 -9.32 0.68 2.60
CA VAL A 200 -8.28 1.22 1.73
C VAL A 200 -8.68 0.97 0.27
N GLY A 201 -8.33 1.90 -0.61
CA GLY A 201 -8.55 1.80 -2.05
C GLY A 201 -7.35 2.25 -2.85
N TYR A 202 -7.52 2.20 -4.16
CA TYR A 202 -6.53 2.64 -5.12
C TYR A 202 -6.33 4.16 -5.09
N VAL A 203 -5.12 4.61 -5.40
CA VAL A 203 -4.86 6.04 -5.64
C VAL A 203 -5.41 6.45 -7.00
N ASP A 204 -5.92 7.67 -7.09
CA ASP A 204 -6.39 8.20 -8.36
C ASP A 204 -5.19 8.60 -9.21
N VAL A 205 -5.05 8.00 -10.39
CA VAL A 205 -4.14 8.51 -11.41
C VAL A 205 -4.88 9.60 -12.18
N PRO A 206 -4.37 10.83 -12.25
CA PRO A 206 -4.93 11.82 -13.16
C PRO A 206 -4.93 11.21 -14.56
N ALA A 207 -6.12 11.05 -15.16
CA ALA A 207 -6.20 10.55 -16.52
C ALA A 207 -5.31 11.45 -17.40
N PRO A 208 -4.42 10.88 -18.25
CA PRO A 208 -3.63 11.68 -19.16
C PRO A 208 -4.62 12.50 -19.98
N SER A 209 -4.54 13.82 -19.82
CA SER A 209 -5.52 14.74 -20.38
C SER A 209 -5.65 14.41 -21.85
N THR A 210 -6.84 14.00 -22.28
CA THR A 210 -7.18 13.84 -23.69
C THR A 210 -6.92 15.19 -24.34
N VAL A 211 -5.76 15.33 -24.98
CA VAL A 211 -5.48 16.44 -25.88
C VAL A 211 -6.54 16.35 -26.96
N ALA A 212 -7.58 17.16 -26.81
CA ALA A 212 -8.61 17.30 -27.82
C ALA A 212 -7.91 17.78 -29.09
N LEU A 213 -7.72 16.87 -30.05
CA LEU A 213 -7.37 17.21 -31.43
C LEU A 213 -8.51 18.06 -31.98
N ALA A 214 -8.41 19.37 -31.80
CA ALA A 214 -9.29 20.32 -32.46
C ALA A 214 -9.00 20.23 -33.97
N PRO A 215 -9.97 19.83 -34.82
CA PRO A 215 -9.76 19.89 -36.26
C PRO A 215 -9.73 21.36 -36.68
N ALA A 216 -8.56 21.84 -37.08
CA ALA A 216 -8.42 23.14 -37.75
C ALA A 216 -9.10 23.06 -39.13
N LEU A 217 -10.38 23.41 -39.18
CA LEU A 217 -11.12 23.65 -40.41
C LEU A 217 -10.61 24.95 -41.06
N ILE A 218 -9.51 24.84 -41.82
CA ILE A 218 -9.07 25.90 -42.73
C ILE A 218 -10.05 25.94 -43.90
N LEU A 219 -11.03 26.84 -43.83
CA LEU A 219 -11.86 27.23 -44.96
C LEU A 219 -10.99 27.93 -46.01
N LEU A 220 -10.58 27.18 -47.05
CA LEU A 220 -10.02 27.72 -48.28
C LEU A 220 -11.06 28.61 -48.97
N ARG A 221 -11.02 29.90 -48.68
CA ARG A 221 -11.84 30.94 -49.31
C ARG A 221 -11.34 31.17 -50.75
N ARG A 222 -11.98 30.47 -51.68
CA ARG A 222 -11.86 30.57 -53.13
C ARG A 222 -11.88 32.03 -53.62
N ARG A 223 -10.74 32.56 -54.09
CA ARG A 223 -10.69 33.79 -54.89
C ARG A 223 -10.74 33.42 -56.38
N ARG A 224 -11.87 33.66 -57.03
CA ARG A 224 -11.95 33.88 -58.48
C ARG A 224 -12.10 35.39 -58.70
N ARG A 225 -11.23 36.00 -59.49
CA ARG A 225 -11.55 37.22 -60.24
C ARG A 225 -10.96 37.15 -61.63
N SER A 226 -11.78 37.70 -62.52
CA SER A 226 -11.79 37.82 -63.96
C SER A 226 -10.59 38.55 -64.53
#